data_AF-A0A2H5QDL7-F1
#
_entry.id   AF-A0A2H5QDL7-F1
#
_cell.length_a   1.000
_cell.length_b   1.000
_cell.length_c   1.000
_cell.angle_alpha   90.00
_cell.angle_beta   90.00
_cell.angle_gamma   90.00
#
_symmetry.space_group_name_H-M   'P 1'
#
loop_
_entity.id
_entity.type
_entity.pdbx_description
1 polymer ?
#
loop_
_entity_poly.entity_id
_entity_poly.type
_entity_poly.pdbx_seq_one_letter_code
_entity_poly.pdbx_strand_id
1 'polypeptide(L)'
;MISRLTVEDSWVGMYESRSFIGGKVGSFIDKHGNHTEMGLHVFFGCYNNPFRLMKKVGADKNLLMKDHSHTFVNKGGEIGVQTYDKARNALALALSPVVKALGDPEGALKDIRDLDSVRMTSYFLVVHGRVFRECGILLLMPLGLLTDNISARCMLTIFALFATKTKASLLRMFKGSPDVYLRGPIRKYITDKGGRFHLRWGCREILYDKSANGETYVKGLAMSKATDKKVVQADA
;
A
#
# COMPACT_ATOMS: atom_id res chain seq x y z
N MET A 1 -11.80 -1.69 6.45
CA MET A 1 -13.08 -1.53 5.74
C MET A 1 -13.75 -2.88 5.54
N ILE A 2 -13.22 -3.80 4.72
CA ILE A 2 -13.77 -5.16 4.53
C ILE A 2 -14.01 -5.94 5.84
N SER A 3 -13.05 -5.93 6.77
CA SER A 3 -13.18 -6.64 8.05
C SER A 3 -14.23 -6.07 9.00
N ARG A 4 -14.71 -4.83 8.74
CA ARG A 4 -15.69 -4.09 9.55
C ARG A 4 -17.10 -4.07 8.94
N LEU A 5 -17.25 -4.46 7.67
CA LEU A 5 -18.52 -4.34 6.94
C LEU A 5 -19.40 -5.58 7.03
N THR A 6 -18.84 -6.74 7.41
CA THR A 6 -19.64 -7.94 7.66
C THR A 6 -20.07 -7.96 9.14
N VAL A 7 -20.94 -7.03 9.52
CA VAL A 7 -21.63 -7.04 10.81
C VAL A 7 -22.73 -8.10 10.73
N GLU A 8 -22.95 -8.83 11.81
CA GLU A 8 -24.08 -9.77 11.91
C GLU A 8 -25.36 -8.97 11.63
N ASP A 9 -26.20 -9.47 10.71
CA ASP A 9 -27.48 -8.86 10.26
C ASP A 9 -27.44 -7.78 9.18
N SER A 10 -26.32 -7.53 8.50
CA SER A 10 -26.28 -6.62 7.33
C SER A 10 -25.73 -7.31 6.08
N TRP A 11 -26.36 -7.09 4.92
CA TRP A 11 -25.83 -7.54 3.64
C TRP A 11 -24.95 -6.46 3.00
N VAL A 12 -23.92 -6.89 2.26
CA VAL A 12 -22.98 -5.97 1.60
C VAL A 12 -22.98 -6.21 0.11
N GLY A 13 -23.33 -5.20 -0.67
CA GLY A 13 -23.19 -5.19 -2.13
C GLY A 13 -21.88 -4.52 -2.55
N MET A 14 -20.95 -5.29 -3.12
CA MET A 14 -19.69 -4.77 -3.68
C MET A 14 -19.81 -4.61 -5.19
N TYR A 15 -19.61 -3.40 -5.69
CA TYR A 15 -19.69 -3.07 -7.12
C TYR A 15 -18.30 -2.77 -7.69
N GLU A 16 -17.96 -3.41 -8.80
CA GLU A 16 -16.68 -3.25 -9.50
C GLU A 16 -16.94 -3.05 -10.99
N SER A 17 -16.29 -2.02 -11.57
CA SER A 17 -16.52 -1.62 -12.97
C SER A 17 -15.90 -2.60 -13.97
N ARG A 18 -14.89 -3.37 -13.56
CA ARG A 18 -14.23 -4.38 -14.39
C ARG A 18 -14.87 -5.75 -14.24
N SER A 19 -14.42 -6.67 -15.07
CA SER A 19 -14.79 -8.09 -15.03
C SER A 19 -14.09 -8.89 -13.94
N PHE A 20 -13.23 -8.25 -13.15
CA PHE A 20 -12.45 -8.88 -12.09
C PHE A 20 -12.30 -7.91 -10.90
N ILE A 21 -12.12 -8.47 -9.71
CA ILE A 21 -11.87 -7.71 -8.48
C ILE A 21 -10.37 -7.59 -8.22
N GLY A 22 -9.96 -6.60 -7.42
CA GLY A 22 -8.58 -6.52 -6.90
C GLY A 22 -7.80 -5.28 -7.25
N GLY A 23 -8.27 -4.46 -8.20
CA GLY A 23 -7.60 -3.19 -8.49
C GLY A 23 -6.16 -3.37 -8.92
N LYS A 24 -5.25 -2.66 -8.24
CA LYS A 24 -3.80 -2.74 -8.45
C LYS A 24 -3.21 -4.09 -8.02
N VAL A 25 -3.94 -4.85 -7.20
CA VAL A 25 -3.60 -6.21 -6.75
C VAL A 25 -4.30 -7.27 -7.62
N GLY A 26 -4.69 -6.89 -8.83
CA GLY A 26 -5.24 -7.81 -9.83
C GLY A 26 -4.17 -8.73 -10.39
N SER A 27 -4.60 -9.89 -10.89
CA SER A 27 -3.78 -10.80 -11.68
C SER A 27 -4.70 -11.66 -12.55
N PHE A 28 -4.18 -12.16 -13.67
CA PHE A 28 -4.91 -12.98 -14.62
C PHE A 28 -4.02 -14.12 -15.11
N ILE A 29 -4.65 -15.16 -15.67
CA ILE A 29 -3.93 -16.27 -16.30
C ILE A 29 -3.89 -16.01 -17.80
N ASP A 30 -2.71 -16.09 -18.40
CA ASP A 30 -2.55 -15.93 -19.84
C ASP A 30 -2.96 -17.19 -20.63
N LYS A 31 -2.87 -17.14 -21.96
CA LYS A 31 -3.21 -18.27 -22.84
C LYS A 31 -2.31 -19.51 -22.67
N HIS A 32 -1.17 -19.36 -21.98
CA HIS A 32 -0.20 -20.42 -21.73
C HIS A 32 -0.30 -20.98 -20.31
N GLY A 33 -1.24 -20.49 -19.48
CA GLY A 33 -1.40 -20.93 -18.09
C GLY A 33 -0.49 -20.18 -17.10
N ASN A 34 0.21 -19.13 -17.52
CA ASN A 34 1.05 -18.34 -16.62
C ASN A 34 0.22 -17.30 -15.86
N HIS A 35 0.54 -17.09 -14.59
CA HIS A 35 -0.02 -15.99 -13.82
C HIS A 35 0.71 -14.68 -14.15
N THR A 36 -0.04 -13.70 -14.64
CA THR A 36 0.43 -12.32 -14.85
C THR A 36 -0.19 -11.42 -13.78
N GLU A 37 0.66 -10.79 -12.99
CA GLU A 37 0.27 -9.85 -11.94
C GLU A 37 0.30 -8.41 -12.44
N MET A 38 -0.60 -7.56 -11.95
CA MET A 38 -0.62 -6.12 -12.29
C MET A 38 0.57 -5.34 -11.71
N GLY A 39 1.27 -5.92 -10.74
CA GLY A 39 2.46 -5.35 -10.13
C GLY A 39 3.06 -6.30 -9.11
N LEU A 40 4.31 -6.09 -8.74
CA LEU A 40 4.98 -6.86 -7.70
C LEU A 40 4.50 -6.39 -6.32
N HIS A 41 3.96 -7.32 -5.51
CA HIS A 41 3.44 -6.98 -4.19
C HIS A 41 4.35 -7.51 -3.08
N VAL A 42 4.82 -6.58 -2.26
CA VAL A 42 5.70 -6.86 -1.12
C VAL A 42 5.00 -6.44 0.18
N PHE A 43 5.05 -7.29 1.20
CA PHE A 43 4.46 -7.05 2.50
C PHE A 43 5.55 -6.86 3.56
N PHE A 44 5.61 -5.68 4.13
CA PHE A 44 6.52 -5.34 5.22
C PHE A 44 5.91 -5.64 6.58
N GLY A 45 6.71 -6.10 7.54
CA GLY A 45 6.25 -6.48 8.88
C GLY A 45 5.54 -5.37 9.67
N CYS A 46 5.68 -4.10 9.27
CA CYS A 46 4.95 -2.98 9.87
C CYS A 46 3.48 -2.86 9.45
N TYR A 47 2.99 -3.69 8.52
CA TYR A 47 1.63 -3.62 7.96
C TYR A 47 0.55 -4.24 8.87
N ASN A 48 0.34 -3.65 10.04
CA ASN A 48 -0.56 -4.19 11.07
C ASN A 48 -1.99 -4.50 10.57
N ASN A 49 -2.60 -3.57 9.83
CA ASN A 49 -4.00 -3.71 9.42
C ASN A 49 -4.19 -4.77 8.30
N PRO A 50 -3.36 -4.81 7.25
CA PRO A 50 -3.33 -5.93 6.30
C PRO A 50 -3.11 -7.29 6.98
N PHE A 51 -2.13 -7.41 7.88
CA PHE A 51 -1.88 -8.67 8.59
C PHE A 51 -3.06 -9.12 9.44
N ARG A 52 -3.73 -8.19 10.13
CA ARG A 52 -4.95 -8.50 10.88
C ARG A 52 -6.08 -9.01 9.98
N LEU A 53 -6.27 -8.40 8.80
CA LEU A 53 -7.24 -8.88 7.82
C LEU A 53 -6.85 -10.28 7.30
N MET A 54 -5.59 -10.47 6.93
CA MET A 54 -5.09 -11.75 6.41
C MET A 54 -5.27 -12.87 7.44
N LYS A 55 -4.96 -12.62 8.71
CA LYS A 55 -5.19 -13.58 9.79
C LYS A 55 -6.68 -13.90 9.95
N LYS A 56 -7.56 -12.89 9.85
CA LYS A 56 -9.02 -13.07 9.95
C LYS A 56 -9.59 -13.95 8.83
N VAL A 57 -9.02 -13.89 7.62
CA VAL A 57 -9.47 -14.69 6.47
C VAL A 57 -8.61 -15.95 6.24
N GLY A 58 -7.63 -16.21 7.10
CA GLY A 58 -6.69 -17.34 6.98
C GLY A 58 -5.74 -17.26 5.79
N ALA A 59 -5.44 -16.06 5.29
CA ALA A 59 -4.49 -15.82 4.19
C ALA A 59 -3.05 -15.58 4.67
N ASP A 60 -2.83 -15.38 5.97
CA ASP A 60 -1.50 -15.15 6.55
C ASP A 60 -0.54 -16.34 6.35
N LYS A 61 -1.07 -17.57 6.34
CA LYS A 61 -0.33 -18.80 6.02
C LYS A 61 0.18 -18.87 4.57
N ASN A 62 -0.27 -17.99 3.68
CA ASN A 62 0.17 -17.96 2.29
C ASN A 62 1.38 -17.05 2.05
N LEU A 63 1.84 -16.35 3.08
CA LEU A 63 3.00 -15.47 3.02
C LEU A 63 4.29 -16.24 3.27
N LEU A 64 5.20 -16.14 2.31
CA LEU A 64 6.56 -16.63 2.41
C LEU A 64 7.45 -15.52 2.96
N MET A 65 8.13 -15.79 4.07
CA MET A 65 9.20 -14.94 4.56
C MET A 65 10.38 -15.00 3.59
N LYS A 66 10.97 -13.83 3.32
CA LYS A 66 12.25 -13.74 2.65
C LYS A 66 13.35 -13.44 3.66
N ASP A 67 14.58 -13.80 3.30
CA ASP A 67 15.75 -13.47 4.10
C ASP A 67 15.82 -11.95 4.33
N HIS A 68 16.31 -11.56 5.50
CA HIS A 68 16.41 -10.15 5.86
C HIS A 68 17.65 -9.51 5.21
N SER A 69 17.65 -9.50 3.88
CA SER A 69 18.71 -8.97 3.04
C SER A 69 18.12 -8.06 1.96
N HIS A 70 18.69 -6.87 1.80
CA HIS A 70 18.44 -6.02 0.64
C HIS A 70 19.66 -6.06 -0.26
N THR A 71 19.51 -6.61 -1.46
CA THR A 71 20.59 -6.74 -2.42
C THR A 71 20.46 -5.63 -3.46
N PHE A 72 21.50 -4.81 -3.59
CA PHE A 72 21.59 -3.76 -4.61
C PHE A 72 22.60 -4.17 -5.66
N VAL A 73 22.22 -4.03 -6.92
CA VAL A 73 23.10 -4.30 -8.07
C VAL A 73 23.50 -2.95 -8.67
N ASN A 74 24.80 -2.66 -8.64
CA ASN A 74 25.36 -1.46 -9.23
C ASN A 74 25.55 -1.62 -10.75
N LYS A 75 25.78 -0.50 -11.44
CA LYS A 75 26.21 -0.52 -12.85
C LYS A 75 27.47 -1.38 -12.97
N GLY A 76 27.45 -2.37 -13.86
CA GLY A 76 28.53 -3.36 -14.01
C GLY A 76 28.27 -4.71 -13.33
N GLY A 77 27.15 -4.87 -12.62
CA GLY A 77 26.75 -6.16 -12.02
C GLY A 77 27.34 -6.42 -10.63
N GLU A 78 28.10 -5.48 -10.08
CA GLU A 78 28.67 -5.58 -8.74
C GLU A 78 27.61 -5.40 -7.64
N ILE A 79 27.75 -6.15 -6.54
CA ILE A 79 26.86 -6.12 -5.39
C ILE A 79 27.55 -5.37 -4.24
N GLY A 80 26.91 -4.35 -3.67
CA GLY A 80 27.40 -3.66 -2.47
C GLY A 80 27.29 -2.13 -2.52
N VAL A 81 27.69 -1.46 -1.44
CA VAL A 81 27.72 0.02 -1.35
C VAL A 81 29.18 0.47 -1.41
N GLN A 82 29.50 1.43 -2.28
CA GLN A 82 30.85 1.98 -2.38
C GLN A 82 31.28 2.65 -1.05
N THR A 83 32.52 2.40 -0.64
CA THR A 83 33.09 2.77 0.67
C THR A 83 33.30 4.27 0.89
N TYR A 84 33.17 5.08 -0.16
CA TYR A 84 33.69 6.46 -0.21
C TYR A 84 32.93 7.49 0.65
N ASP A 85 31.71 7.20 1.12
CA ASP A 85 30.87 8.22 1.79
C ASP A 85 30.36 7.81 3.19
N LYS A 86 31.07 6.93 3.90
CA LYS A 86 30.63 6.43 5.21
C LYS A 86 30.54 7.51 6.29
N ALA A 87 31.51 8.43 6.36
CA ALA A 87 31.55 9.47 7.40
C ALA A 87 30.46 10.54 7.22
N ARG A 88 30.28 11.03 5.99
CA ARG A 88 29.21 11.99 5.67
C ARG A 88 27.83 11.35 5.87
N ASN A 89 27.63 10.12 5.40
CA ASN A 89 26.36 9.42 5.63
C ASN A 89 26.12 9.10 7.10
N ALA A 90 27.14 8.76 7.89
CA ALA A 90 27.00 8.56 9.32
C ALA A 90 26.56 9.85 10.05
N LEU A 91 27.15 10.99 9.69
CA LEU A 91 26.73 12.29 10.22
C LEU A 91 25.32 12.68 9.78
N ALA A 92 24.98 12.47 8.51
CA ALA A 92 23.64 12.74 7.99
C ALA A 92 22.57 11.84 8.61
N LEU A 93 22.90 10.57 8.88
CA LEU A 93 22.07 9.66 9.65
C LEU A 93 21.89 10.15 11.09
N ALA A 94 22.98 10.52 11.77
CA ALA A 94 22.94 11.01 13.15
C ALA A 94 22.08 12.27 13.32
N LEU A 95 22.07 13.16 12.33
CA LEU A 95 21.26 14.39 12.32
C LEU A 95 19.86 14.20 11.73
N SER A 96 19.50 12.99 11.31
CA SER A 96 18.20 12.71 10.71
C SER A 96 17.09 12.66 11.77
N PRO A 97 15.88 13.16 11.47
CA PRO A 97 14.69 12.89 12.28
C PRO A 97 14.44 11.40 12.52
N VAL A 98 14.97 10.53 11.66
CA VAL A 98 14.90 9.08 11.81
C VAL A 98 15.65 8.57 13.04
N VAL A 99 16.79 9.18 13.40
CA VAL A 99 17.53 8.82 14.63
C VAL A 99 16.82 9.34 15.87
N LYS A 100 16.23 10.55 15.81
CA LYS A 100 15.34 11.05 16.86
C LYS A 100 14.21 10.06 17.15
N ALA A 101 13.69 9.38 16.12
CA ALA A 101 12.63 8.40 16.30
C ALA A 101 13.00 7.23 17.22
N LEU A 102 14.28 6.93 17.43
CA LEU A 102 14.74 5.87 18.35
C LEU A 102 14.46 6.20 19.83
N GLY A 103 14.50 7.49 20.20
CA GLY A 103 14.26 7.95 21.57
C GLY A 103 12.94 8.71 21.77
N ASP A 104 12.48 9.42 20.74
CA ASP A 104 11.24 10.19 20.71
C ASP A 104 10.50 9.99 19.37
N PRO A 105 9.75 8.87 19.23
CA PRO A 105 9.03 8.57 18.00
C PRO A 105 7.97 9.62 17.63
N GLU A 106 7.30 10.21 18.61
CA GLU A 106 6.22 11.18 18.36
C GLU A 106 6.77 12.53 17.90
N GLY A 107 7.79 13.05 18.57
CA GLY A 107 8.46 14.27 18.14
C GLY A 107 9.17 14.10 16.80
N ALA A 108 9.78 12.95 16.53
CA ALA A 108 10.34 12.65 15.22
C ALA A 108 9.27 12.64 14.12
N LEU A 109 8.10 12.04 14.37
CA LEU A 109 7.01 12.06 13.41
C LEU A 109 6.50 13.48 13.18
N LYS A 110 6.42 14.32 14.23
CA LYS A 110 6.04 15.74 14.11
C LYS A 110 7.01 16.49 13.21
N ASP A 111 8.32 16.38 13.45
CA ASP A 111 9.35 17.01 12.62
C ASP A 111 9.27 16.52 11.17
N ILE A 112 8.99 15.23 10.95
CA ILE A 112 8.77 14.65 9.63
C ILE A 112 7.51 15.24 8.96
N ARG A 113 6.46 15.60 9.71
CA ARG A 113 5.26 16.27 9.17
C ARG A 113 5.56 17.68 8.67
N ASP A 114 6.46 18.39 9.35
CA ASP A 114 6.81 19.77 8.99
C ASP A 114 7.61 19.82 7.67
N LEU A 115 8.15 18.68 7.23
CA LEU A 115 8.82 18.51 5.93
C LEU A 115 7.86 18.15 4.78
N ASP A 116 6.54 18.27 4.96
CA ASP A 116 5.56 17.86 3.93
C ASP A 116 5.68 18.68 2.63
N SER A 117 6.00 19.97 2.73
CA SER A 117 6.23 20.87 1.60
C SER A 117 7.62 20.73 0.98
N VAL A 118 8.53 19.99 1.62
CA VAL A 118 9.90 19.82 1.15
C VAL A 118 9.95 18.66 0.17
N ARG A 119 10.53 18.91 -1.01
CA ARG A 119 10.73 17.88 -2.02
C ARG A 119 11.76 16.87 -1.55
N MET A 120 11.46 15.60 -1.79
CA MET A 120 12.30 14.48 -1.42
C MET A 120 13.69 14.56 -2.04
N THR A 121 13.76 14.83 -3.34
CA THR A 121 15.05 14.94 -4.03
C THR A 121 15.91 16.06 -3.45
N SER A 122 15.32 17.23 -3.19
CA SER A 122 16.02 18.34 -2.52
C SER A 122 16.53 17.96 -1.13
N TYR A 123 15.69 17.34 -0.30
CA TYR A 123 16.08 16.91 1.05
C TYR A 123 17.23 15.89 1.01
N PHE A 124 17.06 14.79 0.28
CA PHE A 124 18.04 13.71 0.27
C PHE A 124 19.32 14.06 -0.49
N LEU A 125 19.29 14.96 -1.47
CA LEU A 125 20.52 15.47 -2.10
C LEU A 125 21.35 16.32 -1.12
N VAL A 126 20.70 17.14 -0.29
CA VAL A 126 21.38 17.93 0.74
C VAL A 126 22.00 17.00 1.79
N VAL A 127 21.21 16.04 2.28
CA VAL A 127 21.60 15.12 3.37
C VAL A 127 22.61 14.06 2.91
N HIS A 128 22.33 13.34 1.82
CA HIS A 128 23.11 12.17 1.37
C HIS A 128 23.97 12.40 0.12
N GLY A 129 23.93 13.59 -0.48
CA GLY A 129 24.83 13.96 -1.56
C GLY A 129 24.78 13.01 -2.77
N ARG A 130 25.94 12.50 -3.17
CA ARG A 130 26.11 11.67 -4.38
C ARG A 130 25.51 10.27 -4.22
N VAL A 131 25.49 9.74 -3.00
CA VAL A 131 24.92 8.43 -2.68
C VAL A 131 23.43 8.36 -2.99
N PHE A 132 22.68 9.45 -2.82
CA PHE A 132 21.28 9.48 -3.22
C PHE A 132 21.09 9.43 -4.74
N ARG A 133 22.00 10.02 -5.54
CA ARG A 133 21.92 9.91 -7.01
C ARG A 133 22.18 8.49 -7.49
N GLU A 134 23.07 7.76 -6.81
CA GLU A 134 23.47 6.42 -7.23
C GLU A 134 22.54 5.33 -6.66
N CYS A 135 22.17 5.41 -5.38
CA CYS A 135 21.37 4.40 -4.69
C CYS A 135 19.91 4.83 -4.41
N GLY A 136 19.64 6.14 -4.33
CA GLY A 136 18.31 6.65 -3.97
C GLY A 136 17.25 6.29 -5.00
N ILE A 137 17.59 6.32 -6.29
CA ILE A 137 16.69 5.90 -7.37
C ILE A 137 16.26 4.42 -7.21
N LEU A 138 17.18 3.53 -6.80
CA LEU A 138 16.87 2.11 -6.59
C LEU A 138 15.89 1.88 -5.43
N LEU A 139 15.87 2.74 -4.42
CA LEU A 139 14.90 2.66 -3.33
C LEU A 139 13.54 3.24 -3.71
N LEU A 140 13.52 4.25 -4.58
CA LEU A 140 12.32 4.98 -4.96
C LEU A 140 11.51 4.29 -6.06
N MET A 141 12.17 3.63 -7.02
CA MET A 141 11.49 2.95 -8.13
C MET A 141 10.50 1.87 -7.67
N PRO A 142 10.86 0.95 -6.75
CA PRO A 142 9.94 -0.10 -6.31
C PRO A 142 8.72 0.44 -5.55
N LEU A 143 8.82 1.64 -4.98
CA LEU A 143 7.73 2.33 -4.30
C LEU A 143 6.88 3.19 -5.24
N GLY A 144 7.22 3.24 -6.54
CA GLY A 144 6.55 4.09 -7.53
C GLY A 144 6.81 5.58 -7.32
N LEU A 145 7.86 5.94 -6.57
CA LEU A 145 8.17 7.31 -6.18
C LEU A 145 9.16 7.97 -7.17
N LEU A 146 8.80 7.97 -8.45
CA LEU A 146 9.70 8.33 -9.56
C LEU A 146 9.76 9.82 -9.90
N THR A 147 9.05 10.67 -9.16
CA THR A 147 8.92 12.09 -9.54
C THR A 147 9.58 13.00 -8.51
N ASP A 148 10.15 14.09 -8.98
CA ASP A 148 10.80 15.11 -8.15
C ASP A 148 9.81 15.91 -7.29
N ASN A 149 8.50 15.71 -7.50
CA ASN A 149 7.43 16.42 -6.80
C ASN A 149 6.91 15.68 -5.56
N ILE A 150 7.54 14.57 -5.18
CA ILE A 150 7.13 13.80 -4.01
C ILE A 150 7.71 14.43 -2.75
N SER A 151 6.88 14.51 -1.72
CA SER A 151 7.27 15.01 -0.40
C SER A 151 8.32 14.11 0.28
N ALA A 152 9.33 14.73 0.90
CA ALA A 152 10.33 14.06 1.73
C ALA A 152 9.69 13.28 2.91
N ARG A 153 8.54 13.77 3.39
CA ARG A 153 7.76 13.13 4.46
C ARG A 153 7.49 11.65 4.17
N CYS A 154 7.18 11.31 2.93
CA CYS A 154 6.80 9.96 2.54
C CYS A 154 7.90 8.95 2.90
N MET A 155 9.14 9.20 2.47
CA MET A 155 10.25 8.30 2.75
C MET A 155 10.75 8.38 4.19
N LEU A 156 10.79 9.57 4.78
CA LEU A 156 11.23 9.72 6.17
C LEU A 156 10.30 8.99 7.15
N THR A 157 8.99 8.96 6.87
CA THR A 157 8.02 8.18 7.66
C THR A 157 8.32 6.68 7.57
N ILE A 158 8.66 6.17 6.38
CA ILE A 158 9.03 4.76 6.18
C ILE A 158 10.32 4.43 6.95
N PHE A 159 11.34 5.28 6.84
CA PHE A 159 12.60 5.07 7.54
C PHE A 159 12.46 5.15 9.06
N ALA A 160 11.66 6.08 9.58
CA ALA A 160 11.35 6.13 11.01
C ALA A 160 10.67 4.83 11.49
N LEU A 161 9.77 4.26 10.70
CA LEU A 161 9.13 2.97 11.01
C LEU A 161 10.12 1.80 10.98
N PHE A 162 11.08 1.79 10.04
CA PHE A 162 12.11 0.76 9.96
C PHE A 162 13.14 0.88 11.08
N ALA A 163 13.52 2.10 11.47
CA ALA A 163 14.47 2.35 12.56
C ALA A 163 13.90 1.93 13.92
N THR A 164 12.63 2.21 14.17
CA THR A 164 11.99 1.98 15.49
C THR A 164 11.49 0.56 15.70
N LYS A 165 11.36 -0.24 14.64
CA LYS A 165 10.78 -1.59 14.71
C LYS A 165 11.66 -2.59 14.00
N THR A 166 12.32 -3.43 14.79
CA THR A 166 13.25 -4.49 14.30
C THR A 166 12.63 -5.44 13.28
N LYS A 167 11.32 -5.72 13.37
CA LYS A 167 10.60 -6.59 12.44
C LYS A 167 9.91 -5.84 11.29
N ALA A 168 9.99 -4.52 11.23
CA ALA A 168 9.25 -3.73 10.24
C ALA A 168 9.78 -3.89 8.82
N SER A 169 11.09 -4.05 8.65
CA SER A 169 11.75 -4.27 7.36
C SER A 169 11.69 -5.72 6.87
N LEU A 170 11.09 -6.64 7.65
CA LEU A 170 10.94 -8.03 7.22
C LEU A 170 10.02 -8.11 6.00
N LEU A 171 10.55 -8.72 4.95
CA LEU A 171 9.91 -8.81 3.65
C LEU A 171 9.16 -10.13 3.51
N ARG A 172 7.89 -10.04 3.08
CA ARG A 172 7.07 -11.21 2.74
C ARG A 172 6.45 -11.06 1.36
N MET A 173 6.28 -12.19 0.68
CA MET A 173 5.59 -12.29 -0.60
C MET A 173 4.59 -13.44 -0.55
N PHE A 174 3.55 -13.42 -1.37
CA PHE A 174 2.68 -14.59 -1.48
C PHE A 174 3.41 -15.73 -2.18
N LYS A 175 3.05 -16.97 -1.84
CA LYS A 175 3.55 -18.19 -2.51
C LYS A 175 3.10 -18.35 -3.97
N GLY A 176 2.32 -17.40 -4.48
CA GLY A 176 1.90 -17.29 -5.87
C GLY A 176 0.95 -16.11 -6.02
N SER A 177 0.14 -16.14 -7.08
CA SER A 177 -0.77 -15.05 -7.45
C SER A 177 -1.62 -14.52 -6.26
N PRO A 178 -1.64 -13.18 -6.04
CA PRO A 178 -2.50 -12.54 -5.06
C PRO A 178 -3.99 -12.80 -5.27
N ASP A 179 -4.45 -13.08 -6.50
CA ASP A 179 -5.84 -13.48 -6.75
C ASP A 179 -6.20 -14.73 -5.96
N VAL A 180 -5.37 -15.75 -6.05
CA VAL A 180 -5.60 -17.05 -5.41
C VAL A 180 -5.35 -16.94 -3.90
N TYR A 181 -4.23 -16.36 -3.51
CA TYR A 181 -3.72 -16.48 -2.13
C TYR A 181 -4.11 -15.35 -1.18
N LEU A 182 -4.65 -14.24 -1.70
CA LEU A 182 -5.17 -13.14 -0.89
C LEU A 182 -6.64 -12.87 -1.19
N ARG A 183 -6.98 -12.63 -2.46
CA ARG A 183 -8.33 -12.22 -2.84
C ARG A 183 -9.32 -13.37 -2.75
N GLY A 184 -8.93 -14.60 -3.07
CA GLY A 184 -9.74 -15.80 -2.94
C GLY A 184 -10.29 -15.97 -1.52
N PRO A 185 -9.42 -16.03 -0.49
CA PRO A 185 -9.85 -16.07 0.92
C PRO A 185 -10.75 -14.90 1.32
N ILE A 186 -10.43 -13.68 0.90
CA ILE A 186 -11.26 -12.50 1.20
C ILE A 186 -12.65 -12.60 0.55
N ARG A 187 -12.71 -12.99 -0.72
CA ARG A 187 -13.96 -13.16 -1.47
C ARG A 187 -14.81 -14.23 -0.81
N LYS A 188 -14.22 -15.39 -0.51
CA LYS A 188 -14.90 -16.48 0.20
C LYS A 188 -15.46 -15.99 1.53
N TYR A 189 -14.64 -15.32 2.35
CA TYR A 189 -15.08 -14.78 3.64
C TYR A 189 -16.28 -13.81 3.51
N ILE A 190 -16.27 -12.93 2.50
CA ILE A 190 -17.37 -11.98 2.26
C ILE A 190 -18.63 -12.71 1.78
N THR A 191 -18.49 -13.65 0.84
CA THR A 191 -19.61 -14.41 0.29
C THR A 191 -20.24 -15.35 1.31
N ASP A 192 -19.43 -16.01 2.14
CA ASP A 192 -19.90 -16.87 3.24
C ASP A 192 -20.72 -16.09 4.28
N LYS A 193 -20.51 -14.76 4.37
CA LYS A 193 -21.28 -13.84 5.22
C LYS A 193 -22.40 -13.11 4.47
N GLY A 194 -22.84 -13.63 3.32
CA GLY A 194 -23.97 -13.08 2.56
C GLY A 194 -23.62 -11.88 1.67
N GLY A 195 -22.34 -11.49 1.58
CA GLY A 195 -21.90 -10.40 0.70
C GLY A 195 -21.96 -10.78 -0.78
N ARG A 196 -22.39 -9.83 -1.62
CA ARG A 196 -22.62 -10.01 -3.05
C ARG A 196 -21.64 -9.17 -3.87
N PHE A 197 -21.08 -9.75 -4.93
CA PHE A 197 -20.18 -9.06 -5.86
C PHE A 197 -20.89 -8.82 -7.20
N HIS A 198 -20.94 -7.57 -7.62
CA HIS A 198 -21.52 -7.11 -8.87
C HIS A 198 -20.41 -6.58 -9.79
N LEU A 199 -19.97 -7.43 -10.72
CA LEU A 199 -18.91 -7.10 -11.68
C LEU A 199 -19.48 -6.38 -12.90
N ARG A 200 -18.62 -5.61 -13.58
CA ARG A 200 -18.97 -4.76 -14.73
C ARG A 200 -19.98 -3.65 -14.42
N TRP A 201 -20.12 -3.28 -13.15
CA TRP A 201 -21.00 -2.20 -12.70
C TRP A 201 -20.17 -1.02 -12.19
N GLY A 202 -20.08 0.03 -13.00
CA GLY A 202 -19.38 1.26 -12.64
C GLY A 202 -20.32 2.30 -12.04
N CYS A 203 -19.92 2.88 -10.91
CA CYS A 203 -20.58 4.06 -10.33
C CYS A 203 -20.31 5.27 -11.23
N ARG A 204 -21.37 5.94 -11.68
CA ARG A 204 -21.28 7.16 -12.50
C ARG A 204 -21.51 8.41 -11.67
N GLU A 205 -22.42 8.32 -10.71
CA GLU A 205 -22.81 9.43 -9.87
C GLU A 205 -23.19 8.93 -8.48
N ILE A 206 -22.83 9.71 -7.47
CA ILE A 206 -23.28 9.54 -6.09
C ILE A 206 -24.46 10.48 -5.91
N LEU A 207 -25.65 9.93 -5.66
CA LEU A 207 -26.85 10.71 -5.42
C LEU A 207 -26.88 11.09 -3.94
N TYR A 208 -26.98 12.38 -3.63
CA TYR A 208 -26.98 12.88 -2.26
C TYR A 208 -28.02 13.99 -2.07
N ASP A 209 -28.36 14.24 -0.81
CA ASP A 209 -29.33 15.26 -0.40
C ASP A 209 -28.89 15.87 0.94
N LYS A 210 -29.57 16.92 1.40
CA LYS A 210 -29.31 17.55 2.69
C LYS A 210 -30.47 17.31 3.66
N SER A 211 -30.16 16.91 4.88
CA SER A 211 -31.15 16.83 5.96
C SER A 211 -31.51 18.22 6.48
N ALA A 212 -32.58 18.31 7.27
CA ALA A 212 -33.09 19.57 7.81
C ALA A 212 -32.07 20.32 8.69
N ASN A 213 -31.09 19.62 9.25
CA ASN A 213 -29.97 20.17 10.02
C ASN A 213 -28.76 20.60 9.15
N GLY A 214 -28.84 20.47 7.82
CA GLY A 214 -27.80 20.85 6.86
C GLY A 214 -26.74 19.79 6.59
N GLU A 215 -26.81 18.61 7.23
CA GLU A 215 -25.88 17.51 6.97
C GLU A 215 -26.15 16.85 5.60
N THR A 216 -25.10 16.41 4.92
CA THR A 216 -25.23 15.75 3.62
C THR A 216 -25.34 14.24 3.81
N TYR A 217 -26.37 13.62 3.23
CA TYR A 217 -26.55 12.17 3.25
C TYR A 217 -26.65 11.59 1.84
N VAL A 218 -26.17 10.37 1.66
CA VAL A 218 -26.19 9.66 0.37
C VAL A 218 -27.53 8.96 0.20
N LYS A 219 -28.23 9.26 -0.89
CA LYS A 219 -29.54 8.71 -1.25
C LYS A 219 -29.43 7.46 -2.14
N GLY A 220 -28.30 7.29 -2.80
CA GLY A 220 -28.01 6.12 -3.64
C GLY A 220 -26.81 6.32 -4.55
N LEU A 221 -26.51 5.29 -5.33
CA LEU A 221 -25.45 5.28 -6.34
C LEU A 221 -26.06 5.01 -7.71
N ALA A 222 -25.83 5.89 -8.68
CA ALA A 222 -26.20 5.66 -10.06
C ALA A 222 -25.15 4.75 -10.71
N MET A 223 -25.54 3.51 -11.00
CA MET A 223 -24.67 2.46 -11.53
C MET A 223 -24.99 2.18 -12.99
N SER A 224 -23.97 1.82 -13.78
CA SER A 224 -24.12 1.45 -15.18
C SER A 224 -23.34 0.19 -15.54
N LYS A 225 -23.87 -0.59 -16.49
CA LYS A 225 -23.23 -1.76 -17.08
C LYS A 225 -23.64 -1.87 -18.55
N ALA A 226 -22.70 -1.66 -19.48
CA ALA A 226 -23.01 -1.61 -20.91
C ALA A 226 -24.16 -0.62 -21.19
N THR A 227 -25.31 -1.09 -21.69
CA THR A 227 -26.53 -0.30 -21.93
C THR A 227 -27.43 -0.17 -20.69
N ASP A 228 -27.21 -1.00 -19.67
CA ASP A 228 -28.05 -1.04 -18.47
C ASP A 228 -27.67 0.07 -17.48
N LYS A 229 -28.70 0.62 -16.83
CA LYS A 229 -28.58 1.60 -15.74
C LYS A 229 -29.46 1.18 -14.57
N LYS A 230 -28.99 1.39 -13.35
CA LYS A 230 -29.80 1.23 -12.14
C LYS A 230 -29.33 2.17 -11.04
N VAL A 231 -30.24 2.52 -10.14
CA VAL A 231 -29.90 3.18 -8.89
C VAL A 231 -29.82 2.11 -7.81
N VAL A 232 -28.74 2.14 -7.02
CA VAL A 232 -28.55 1.25 -5.87
C VAL A 232 -28.68 2.07 -4.61
N GLN A 233 -29.51 1.63 -3.68
CA GLN A 233 -29.71 2.27 -2.40
C GLN A 233 -29.30 1.30 -1.29
N ALA A 234 -28.80 1.85 -0.18
CA ALA A 234 -28.65 1.08 1.04
C ALA A 234 -30.01 1.01 1.74
N ASP A 235 -30.23 -0.05 2.51
CA ASP A 235 -31.38 -0.11 3.41
C ASP A 235 -31.26 1.03 4.46
N ALA A 236 -32.39 1.62 4.83
CA ALA A 236 -32.48 2.71 5.78
C ALA A 236 -32.17 2.28 7.21
#